data_AF-A0A7C9TMY5-F1
#
_entry.id   AF-A0A7C9TMY5-F1
#
_cell.length_a   1.000
_cell.length_b   1.000
_cell.length_c   1.000
_cell.angle_alpha   90.00
_cell.angle_beta   90.00
_cell.angle_gamma   90.00
#
_symmetry.space_group_name_H-M   'P 1'
#
loop_
_entity.id
_entity.type
_entity.pdbx_description
1 polymer ?
#
loop_
_entity_poly.entity_id
_entity_poly.type
_entity_poly.pdbx_seq_one_letter_code
_entity_poly.pdbx_strand_id
1 'polypeptide(L)'
;MLSDKIVRLKLSDACDPRFVQIANSAPEARRYYARVAGGTSSSMKNVSREQILALPILLPPLAEQHRIVAKVDELMALCDRLEARQQDAEAAHARLVQALLDSLTQAHDAEEFQAAWQRVTGQFEAVLTTDAAVEALKTAVVTLAVKGRLVNQSAKDEHGALLLKRLAAAKQLVAQDARKQKELSAAELPAPPFESPAGWQWTHLDQVLAISGGVSLGRKLSGRSTSTVPYLRVANVQRGRLDLSEMKHVEVPSDEVEKFRLAAGDLLITEGGDWDKVGRTAIWADELPLCLHQNHVFRARRCSDEFDPAWAELYLNSPAARDYFAGSAKQTTNLASINMTQLRSCAFPVPPLAEQHRIVAKVTELLALCDQLKARIAAARAQHAQLAQALVEQALAPH
;
A
#
# COMPACT_ATOMS: atom_id res chain seq x y z
N MET A 1 -26.82 -27.50 -27.97
CA MET A 1 -28.09 -27.39 -27.20
C MET A 1 -27.97 -26.15 -26.32
N LEU A 2 -28.96 -25.25 -26.31
CA LEU A 2 -28.99 -24.17 -25.32
C LEU A 2 -29.20 -24.78 -23.93
N SER A 3 -28.61 -24.17 -22.89
CA SER A 3 -28.86 -24.58 -21.50
C SER A 3 -30.34 -24.46 -21.17
N ASP A 4 -30.83 -25.40 -20.35
CA ASP A 4 -32.12 -25.40 -19.66
C ASP A 4 -32.42 -24.11 -18.87
N LYS A 5 -31.38 -23.32 -18.55
CA LYS A 5 -31.48 -22.02 -17.88
C LYS A 5 -31.70 -20.84 -18.83
N ILE A 6 -31.74 -21.07 -20.15
CA ILE A 6 -31.97 -20.01 -21.14
C ILE A 6 -33.39 -20.15 -21.71
N VAL A 7 -34.25 -19.18 -21.41
CA VAL A 7 -35.61 -19.12 -21.94
C VAL A 7 -35.62 -18.32 -23.24
N ARG A 8 -36.02 -18.97 -24.34
CA ARG A 8 -36.23 -18.30 -25.63
C ARG A 8 -37.65 -17.75 -25.72
N LEU A 9 -37.77 -16.44 -25.91
CA LEU A 9 -39.03 -15.77 -26.20
C LEU A 9 -39.18 -15.60 -27.72
N LYS A 10 -40.38 -15.87 -28.23
CA LYS A 10 -40.76 -15.54 -29.61
C LYS A 10 -41.77 -14.41 -29.53
N LEU A 11 -41.40 -13.25 -30.06
CA LEU A 11 -42.21 -12.04 -29.99
C LEU A 11 -43.10 -11.95 -31.24
N SER A 12 -44.25 -11.31 -31.10
CA SER A 12 -45.11 -10.96 -32.24
C SER A 12 -44.52 -9.80 -33.03
N ASP A 13 -44.90 -9.65 -34.29
CA ASP A 13 -44.44 -8.56 -35.17
C ASP A 13 -44.86 -7.16 -34.69
N ALA A 14 -45.81 -7.07 -33.74
CA ALA A 14 -46.21 -5.83 -33.08
C ALA A 14 -45.24 -5.37 -31.96
N CYS A 15 -44.18 -6.14 -31.67
CA CYS A 15 -43.22 -5.84 -30.61
C CYS A 15 -41.81 -5.71 -31.19
N ASP A 16 -41.15 -4.58 -30.93
CA ASP A 16 -39.71 -4.45 -31.12
C ASP A 16 -38.98 -5.30 -30.07
N PRO A 17 -38.13 -6.26 -30.47
CA PRO A 17 -37.36 -7.08 -29.54
C PRO A 17 -36.48 -6.29 -28.56
N ARG A 18 -35.94 -5.15 -28.99
CA ARG A 18 -35.09 -4.27 -28.18
C ARG A 18 -35.91 -3.50 -27.16
N PHE A 19 -37.14 -3.10 -27.50
CA PHE A 19 -38.06 -2.52 -26.53
C PHE A 19 -38.40 -3.51 -25.42
N VAL A 20 -38.72 -4.76 -25.79
CA VAL A 20 -39.00 -5.83 -24.81
C VAL A 20 -37.77 -6.12 -23.94
N GLN A 21 -36.56 -6.07 -24.52
CA GLN A 21 -35.31 -6.20 -23.75
C GLN A 21 -35.13 -5.07 -22.73
N ILE A 22 -35.37 -3.81 -23.12
CA ILE A 22 -35.27 -2.65 -22.24
C ILE A 22 -36.28 -2.78 -21.10
N ALA A 23 -37.54 -3.08 -21.41
CA ALA A 23 -38.60 -3.28 -20.43
C ALA A 23 -38.28 -4.43 -19.45
N ASN A 24 -37.76 -5.54 -19.95
CA ASN A 24 -37.37 -6.68 -19.13
C ASN A 24 -36.13 -6.40 -18.26
N SER A 25 -35.29 -5.43 -18.63
CA SER A 25 -34.09 -5.05 -17.88
C SER A 25 -34.35 -3.94 -16.85
N ALA A 26 -35.52 -3.30 -16.91
CA ALA A 26 -35.90 -2.19 -16.06
C ALA A 26 -35.99 -2.58 -14.56
N PRO A 27 -35.82 -1.62 -13.63
CA PRO A 27 -35.93 -1.88 -12.20
C PRO A 27 -37.26 -2.53 -11.79
N GLU A 28 -38.36 -2.19 -12.44
CA GLU A 28 -39.70 -2.73 -12.18
C GLU A 28 -39.75 -4.23 -12.49
N ALA A 29 -39.18 -4.64 -13.63
CA ALA A 29 -39.07 -6.06 -13.99
C ALA A 29 -38.18 -6.81 -13.00
N ARG A 30 -37.05 -6.21 -12.57
CA ARG A 30 -36.19 -6.80 -11.53
C ARG A 30 -36.94 -6.96 -10.19
N ARG A 31 -37.73 -5.98 -9.78
CA ARG A 31 -38.56 -6.04 -8.56
C ARG A 31 -39.65 -7.12 -8.67
N TYR A 32 -40.27 -7.25 -9.84
CA TYR A 32 -41.22 -8.32 -10.11
C TYR A 32 -40.53 -9.69 -9.97
N TYR A 33 -39.40 -9.90 -10.65
CA TYR A 33 -38.65 -11.16 -10.55
C TYR A 33 -38.18 -11.47 -9.13
N ALA A 34 -37.71 -10.48 -8.37
CA ALA A 34 -37.32 -10.67 -6.98
C ALA A 34 -38.49 -11.15 -6.08
N ARG A 35 -39.72 -10.76 -6.42
CA ARG A 35 -40.95 -11.15 -5.70
C ARG A 35 -41.43 -12.55 -6.07
N VAL A 36 -41.39 -12.91 -7.35
CA VAL A 36 -41.93 -14.18 -7.85
C VAL A 36 -40.88 -15.31 -7.85
N ALA A 37 -39.59 -14.99 -7.79
CA ALA A 37 -38.53 -16.00 -7.82
C ALA A 37 -38.64 -16.97 -6.64
N GLY A 38 -38.62 -18.26 -6.96
CA GLY A 38 -38.76 -19.37 -6.00
C GLY A 38 -37.49 -20.20 -5.88
N GLY A 39 -37.36 -20.96 -4.79
CA GLY A 39 -36.20 -21.84 -4.53
C GLY A 39 -36.09 -22.17 -3.04
N THR A 40 -35.59 -23.36 -2.72
CA THR A 40 -35.45 -23.85 -1.33
C THR A 40 -34.28 -23.21 -0.57
N SER A 41 -33.35 -22.54 -1.27
CA SER A 41 -32.21 -21.81 -0.69
C SER A 41 -32.31 -20.32 -1.00
N SER A 42 -31.99 -19.47 -0.01
CA SER A 42 -31.93 -18.01 -0.17
C SER A 42 -30.85 -17.54 -1.15
N SER A 43 -29.81 -18.35 -1.38
CA SER A 43 -28.69 -18.05 -2.29
C SER A 43 -28.92 -18.48 -3.74
N MET A 44 -29.98 -19.23 -4.04
CA MET A 44 -30.25 -19.79 -5.37
C MET A 44 -31.74 -19.73 -5.72
N LYS A 45 -32.25 -18.51 -5.92
CA LYS A 45 -33.61 -18.31 -6.42
C LYS A 45 -33.63 -18.43 -7.95
N ASN A 46 -34.63 -19.15 -8.47
CA ASN A 46 -34.86 -19.31 -9.90
C ASN A 46 -36.17 -18.63 -10.30
N VAL A 47 -36.24 -18.18 -11.56
CA VAL A 47 -37.45 -17.67 -12.19
C VAL A 47 -37.90 -18.67 -13.24
N SER A 48 -39.15 -19.11 -13.18
CA SER A 48 -39.71 -20.06 -14.16
C SER A 48 -40.08 -19.37 -15.46
N ARG A 49 -40.24 -20.14 -16.54
CA ARG A 49 -40.73 -19.63 -17.83
C ARG A 49 -42.10 -18.96 -17.70
N GLU A 50 -43.00 -19.53 -16.92
CA GLU A 50 -44.34 -18.96 -16.67
C GLU A 50 -44.24 -17.60 -15.98
N GLN A 51 -43.34 -17.46 -15.02
CA GLN A 51 -43.10 -16.20 -14.32
C GLN A 51 -42.53 -15.13 -15.26
N ILE A 52 -41.64 -15.50 -16.18
CA ILE A 52 -41.13 -14.60 -17.23
C ILE A 52 -42.26 -14.16 -18.17
N LEU A 53 -43.11 -15.08 -18.62
CA LEU A 53 -44.23 -14.78 -19.51
C LEU A 53 -45.33 -13.95 -18.82
N ALA A 54 -45.42 -14.02 -17.49
CA ALA A 54 -46.38 -13.25 -16.69
C ALA A 54 -45.86 -11.86 -16.28
N LEU A 55 -44.64 -11.47 -16.67
CA LEU A 55 -44.12 -10.12 -16.43
C LEU A 55 -45.04 -9.08 -17.12
N PRO A 56 -45.67 -8.16 -16.37
CA PRO A 56 -46.46 -7.09 -16.96
C PRO A 56 -45.54 -6.10 -17.69
N ILE A 57 -45.79 -5.86 -18.97
CA ILE A 57 -45.07 -4.88 -19.80
C ILE A 57 -46.09 -3.89 -20.36
N LEU A 58 -45.84 -2.59 -20.20
CA LEU A 58 -46.59 -1.54 -20.88
C LEU A 58 -46.14 -1.51 -22.35
N LEU A 59 -47.00 -1.96 -23.25
CA LEU A 59 -46.67 -2.07 -24.68
C LEU A 59 -47.25 -0.87 -25.46
N PRO A 60 -46.43 0.11 -25.86
CA PRO A 60 -46.90 1.24 -26.67
C PRO A 60 -47.02 0.84 -28.16
N PRO A 61 -47.62 1.68 -29.02
CA PRO A 61 -47.64 1.44 -30.46
C PRO A 61 -46.22 1.24 -31.03
N LEU A 62 -46.08 0.41 -32.08
CA LEU A 62 -44.77 0.03 -32.63
C LEU A 62 -43.89 1.25 -33.00
N ALA A 63 -44.49 2.30 -33.55
CA ALA A 63 -43.77 3.54 -33.86
C ALA A 63 -43.17 4.21 -32.60
N GLU A 64 -43.87 4.15 -31.47
CA GLU A 64 -43.39 4.70 -30.21
C GLU A 64 -42.34 3.79 -29.57
N GLN A 65 -42.47 2.45 -29.70
CA GLN A 65 -41.41 1.51 -29.29
C GLN A 65 -40.08 1.85 -30.00
N HIS A 66 -40.11 2.05 -31.32
CA HIS A 66 -38.92 2.44 -32.08
C HIS A 66 -38.34 3.78 -31.62
N ARG A 67 -39.18 4.78 -31.31
CA ARG A 67 -38.73 6.08 -30.76
C ARG A 67 -38.06 5.93 -29.40
N ILE A 68 -38.64 5.13 -28.51
CA ILE A 68 -38.07 4.86 -27.19
C ILE A 68 -36.72 4.15 -27.33
N VAL A 69 -36.64 3.11 -28.16
CA VAL A 69 -35.38 2.38 -28.43
C VAL A 69 -34.32 3.32 -28.97
N ALA A 70 -34.65 4.15 -29.97
CA ALA A 70 -33.71 5.11 -30.54
C ALA A 70 -33.21 6.12 -29.50
N LYS A 71 -34.09 6.59 -28.60
CA LYS A 71 -33.68 7.54 -27.55
C LYS A 71 -32.82 6.88 -26.47
N VAL A 72 -33.14 5.64 -26.08
CA VAL A 72 -32.33 4.86 -25.14
C VAL A 72 -30.94 4.60 -25.72
N ASP A 73 -30.84 4.25 -27.01
CA ASP A 73 -29.55 4.07 -27.68
C ASP A 73 -28.71 5.35 -27.71
N GLU A 74 -29.34 6.49 -28.02
CA GLU A 74 -28.67 7.80 -28.02
C GLU A 74 -28.08 8.11 -26.63
N LEU A 75 -28.86 7.89 -25.57
CA LEU A 75 -28.45 8.13 -24.19
C LEU A 75 -27.37 7.15 -23.74
N MET A 76 -27.49 5.86 -24.05
CA MET A 76 -26.47 4.86 -23.73
C MET A 76 -25.15 5.17 -24.44
N ALA A 77 -25.19 5.57 -25.72
CA ALA A 77 -24.00 6.01 -26.42
C ALA A 77 -23.38 7.28 -25.82
N LEU A 78 -24.19 8.16 -25.22
CA LEU A 78 -23.68 9.31 -24.47
C LEU A 78 -23.01 8.86 -23.16
N CYS A 79 -23.61 7.93 -22.41
CA CYS A 79 -23.01 7.33 -21.23
C CYS A 79 -21.66 6.67 -21.56
N ASP A 80 -21.60 5.83 -22.60
CA ASP A 80 -20.36 5.17 -23.03
C ASP A 80 -19.26 6.19 -23.37
N ARG A 81 -19.61 7.27 -24.07
CA ARG A 81 -18.66 8.36 -24.37
C ARG A 81 -18.20 9.11 -23.12
N LEU A 82 -19.08 9.32 -22.15
CA LEU A 82 -18.74 9.97 -20.88
C LEU A 82 -17.82 9.09 -20.03
N GLU A 83 -18.10 7.78 -19.96
CA GLU A 83 -17.24 6.81 -19.28
C GLU A 83 -15.85 6.75 -19.90
N ALA A 84 -15.76 6.66 -21.23
CA ALA A 84 -14.49 6.69 -21.94
C ALA A 84 -13.70 7.98 -21.67
N ARG A 85 -14.35 9.15 -21.75
CA ARG A 85 -13.70 10.44 -21.45
C ARG A 85 -13.21 10.53 -20.01
N GLN A 86 -13.95 9.96 -19.06
CA GLN A 86 -13.56 9.94 -17.65
C GLN A 86 -12.31 9.09 -17.44
N GLN A 87 -12.29 7.88 -18.01
CA GLN A 87 -11.12 6.99 -17.96
C GLN A 87 -9.88 7.64 -18.62
N ASP A 88 -10.05 8.27 -19.78
CA ASP A 88 -8.97 8.98 -20.47
C ASP A 88 -8.43 10.14 -19.64
N ALA A 89 -9.32 10.92 -19.00
CA ALA A 89 -8.94 12.04 -18.14
C ALA A 89 -8.20 11.57 -16.89
N GLU A 90 -8.65 10.51 -16.23
CA GLU A 90 -7.97 9.90 -15.08
C GLU A 90 -6.58 9.38 -15.46
N ALA A 91 -6.46 8.68 -16.59
CA ALA A 91 -5.19 8.17 -17.08
C ALA A 91 -4.23 9.29 -17.52
N ALA A 92 -4.74 10.37 -18.11
CA ALA A 92 -3.94 11.55 -18.43
C ALA A 92 -3.46 12.28 -17.17
N HIS A 93 -4.34 12.46 -16.19
CA HIS A 93 -4.00 13.06 -14.90
C HIS A 93 -2.94 12.25 -14.15
N ALA A 94 -3.10 10.92 -14.07
CA ALA A 94 -2.12 10.04 -13.43
C ALA A 94 -0.73 10.14 -14.10
N ARG A 95 -0.69 10.16 -15.44
CA ARG A 95 0.57 10.34 -16.18
C ARG A 95 1.21 11.70 -15.93
N LEU A 96 0.41 12.77 -15.88
CA LEU A 96 0.90 14.13 -15.58
C LEU A 96 1.51 14.18 -14.17
N VAL A 97 0.80 13.68 -13.16
CA VAL A 97 1.28 13.65 -11.78
C VAL A 97 2.60 12.90 -11.69
N GLN A 98 2.66 11.71 -12.31
CA GLN A 98 3.86 10.88 -12.32
C GLN A 98 5.04 11.63 -12.97
N ALA A 99 4.85 12.19 -14.17
CA ALA A 99 5.91 12.91 -14.88
C ALA A 99 6.43 14.14 -14.11
N LEU A 100 5.54 14.87 -13.45
CA LEU A 100 5.90 16.04 -12.64
C LEU A 100 6.74 15.65 -11.42
N LEU A 101 6.30 14.64 -10.66
CA LEU A 101 7.00 14.16 -9.47
C LEU A 101 8.30 13.42 -9.81
N ASP A 102 8.34 12.68 -10.92
CA ASP A 102 9.58 12.07 -11.42
C ASP A 102 10.60 13.14 -11.78
N SER A 103 10.18 14.21 -12.47
CA SER A 103 11.10 15.30 -12.79
C SER A 103 11.71 15.96 -11.55
N LEU A 104 11.00 15.96 -10.42
CA LEU A 104 11.49 16.48 -9.14
C LEU A 104 12.46 15.49 -8.46
N THR A 105 12.13 14.20 -8.47
CA THR A 105 12.93 13.16 -7.78
C THR A 105 14.17 12.71 -8.57
N GLN A 106 14.18 12.95 -9.89
CA GLN A 106 15.26 12.58 -10.80
C GLN A 106 16.17 13.75 -11.20
N ALA A 107 15.87 14.99 -10.80
CA ALA A 107 16.72 16.15 -11.05
C ALA A 107 18.18 15.86 -10.65
N HIS A 108 19.18 16.28 -11.41
CA HIS A 108 20.58 15.96 -11.11
C HIS A 108 21.23 17.04 -10.26
N ASP A 109 20.85 18.29 -10.49
CA ASP A 109 21.39 19.46 -9.82
C ASP A 109 20.30 20.36 -9.22
N ALA A 110 20.75 21.44 -8.57
CA ALA A 110 19.87 22.39 -7.90
C ALA A 110 19.02 23.20 -8.89
N GLU A 111 19.49 23.44 -10.11
CA GLU A 111 18.77 24.23 -11.12
C GLU A 111 17.62 23.41 -11.70
N GLU A 112 17.89 22.17 -12.11
CA GLU A 112 16.87 21.21 -12.54
C GLU A 112 15.82 20.98 -11.44
N PHE A 113 16.26 20.86 -10.18
CA PHE A 113 15.37 20.68 -9.04
C PHE A 113 14.46 21.89 -8.84
N GLN A 114 15.02 23.11 -8.86
CA GLN A 114 14.22 24.33 -8.73
C GLN A 114 13.23 24.49 -9.89
N ALA A 115 13.66 24.22 -11.12
CA ALA A 115 12.79 24.26 -12.28
C ALA A 115 11.65 23.22 -12.19
N ALA A 116 11.95 22.01 -11.73
CA ALA A 116 10.93 20.99 -11.46
C ALA A 116 9.97 21.42 -10.34
N TRP A 117 10.50 21.96 -9.25
CA TRP A 117 9.71 22.45 -8.12
C TRP A 117 8.75 23.57 -8.53
N GLN A 118 9.20 24.53 -9.34
CA GLN A 118 8.34 25.60 -9.87
C GLN A 118 7.21 25.03 -10.76
N ARG A 119 7.49 24.02 -11.58
CA ARG A 119 6.47 23.34 -12.39
C ARG A 119 5.42 22.63 -11.54
N VAL A 120 5.86 21.89 -10.52
CA VAL A 120 4.94 21.18 -9.60
C VAL A 120 4.08 22.18 -8.84
N THR A 121 4.70 23.21 -8.24
CA THR A 121 3.99 24.21 -7.43
C THR A 121 3.00 25.04 -8.23
N GLY A 122 3.36 25.43 -9.46
CA GLY A 122 2.45 26.13 -10.37
C GLY A 122 1.23 25.32 -10.80
N GLN A 123 1.23 23.99 -10.60
CA GLN A 123 0.13 23.10 -10.97
C GLN A 123 -0.45 22.32 -9.78
N PHE A 124 -0.08 22.65 -8.54
CA PHE A 124 -0.44 21.83 -7.38
C PHE A 124 -1.95 21.62 -7.22
N GLU A 125 -2.76 22.65 -7.48
CA GLU A 125 -4.21 22.59 -7.40
C GLU A 125 -4.83 21.63 -8.43
N ALA A 126 -4.21 21.51 -9.62
CA ALA A 126 -4.68 20.61 -10.67
C ALA A 126 -4.16 19.18 -10.48
N VAL A 127 -3.01 19.02 -9.83
CA VAL A 127 -2.28 17.75 -9.71
C VAL A 127 -2.70 16.98 -8.45
N LEU A 128 -2.97 17.64 -7.32
CA LEU A 128 -3.27 16.99 -6.05
C LEU A 128 -4.78 16.88 -5.76
N THR A 129 -5.54 16.40 -6.74
CA THR A 129 -7.01 16.29 -6.64
C THR A 129 -7.49 14.86 -6.38
N THR A 130 -6.57 13.89 -6.40
CA THR A 130 -6.89 12.47 -6.25
C THR A 130 -6.05 11.81 -5.16
N ASP A 131 -6.62 10.78 -4.52
CA ASP A 131 -5.90 9.96 -3.54
C ASP A 131 -4.60 9.39 -4.11
N ALA A 132 -4.62 8.92 -5.36
CA ALA A 132 -3.45 8.38 -6.03
C ALA A 132 -2.33 9.43 -6.18
N ALA A 133 -2.69 10.68 -6.52
CA ALA A 133 -1.72 11.75 -6.61
C ALA A 133 -1.10 12.12 -5.26
N VAL A 134 -1.88 12.09 -4.19
CA VAL A 134 -1.36 12.31 -2.83
C VAL A 134 -0.41 11.18 -2.40
N GLU A 135 -0.72 9.91 -2.72
CA GLU A 135 0.20 8.79 -2.44
C GLU A 135 1.49 8.87 -3.28
N ALA A 136 1.40 9.34 -4.53
CA ALA A 136 2.56 9.62 -5.36
C ALA A 136 3.43 10.74 -4.74
N LEU A 137 2.80 11.80 -4.22
CA LEU A 137 3.51 12.88 -3.52
C LEU A 137 4.23 12.38 -2.26
N LYS A 138 3.59 11.55 -1.44
CA LYS A 138 4.24 10.92 -0.28
C LYS A 138 5.48 10.14 -0.70
N THR A 139 5.36 9.38 -1.78
CA THR A 139 6.48 8.60 -2.35
C THR A 139 7.62 9.52 -2.81
N ALA A 140 7.30 10.64 -3.46
CA ALA A 140 8.26 11.64 -3.89
C ALA A 140 8.98 12.29 -2.69
N VAL A 141 8.25 12.67 -1.64
CA VAL A 141 8.82 13.23 -0.40
C VAL A 141 9.82 12.26 0.23
N VAL A 142 9.46 10.99 0.38
CA VAL A 142 10.36 9.96 0.92
C VAL A 142 11.58 9.77 0.02
N THR A 143 11.40 9.78 -1.31
CA THR A 143 12.51 9.66 -2.26
C THR A 143 13.50 10.82 -2.14
N LEU A 144 12.99 12.05 -2.01
CA LEU A 144 13.82 13.24 -1.80
C LEU A 144 14.54 13.20 -0.44
N ALA A 145 13.87 12.68 0.60
CA ALA A 145 14.44 12.51 1.93
C ALA A 145 15.65 11.59 1.89
N VAL A 146 15.50 10.39 1.30
CA VAL A 146 16.58 9.39 1.26
C VAL A 146 17.71 9.77 0.31
N LYS A 147 17.45 10.66 -0.66
CA LYS A 147 18.48 11.26 -1.53
C LYS A 147 19.14 12.50 -0.91
N GLY A 148 18.84 12.87 0.33
CA GLY A 148 19.44 14.02 1.01
C GLY A 148 19.08 15.37 0.40
N ARG A 149 17.91 15.47 -0.26
CA ARG A 149 17.44 16.67 -0.96
C ARG A 149 16.21 17.33 -0.34
N LEU A 150 15.69 16.75 0.74
CA LEU A 150 14.50 17.29 1.40
C LEU A 150 14.82 18.44 2.37
N VAL A 151 15.99 18.40 3.00
CA VAL A 151 16.44 19.41 3.97
C VAL A 151 17.80 19.96 3.57
N ASN A 152 18.10 21.19 4.00
CA ASN A 152 19.40 21.80 3.73
C ASN A 152 20.50 21.08 4.52
N GLN A 153 21.48 20.55 3.79
CA GLN A 153 22.71 20.00 4.37
C GLN A 153 23.52 21.14 5.01
N SER A 154 24.17 20.85 6.14
CA SER A 154 24.92 21.82 6.92
C SER A 154 26.39 21.41 6.96
N ALA A 155 27.29 22.30 6.55
CA ALA A 155 28.73 22.06 6.63
C ALA A 155 29.27 21.92 8.06
N LYS A 156 28.45 22.27 9.07
CA LYS A 156 28.78 22.08 10.49
C LYS A 156 28.44 20.67 10.98
N ASP A 157 27.68 19.91 10.20
CA ASP A 157 27.26 18.58 10.59
C ASP A 157 28.44 17.61 10.47
N GLU A 158 28.58 16.71 11.44
CA GLU A 158 29.60 15.70 11.42
C GLU A 158 29.39 14.74 10.25
N HIS A 159 30.43 14.49 9.46
CA HIS A 159 30.35 13.56 8.35
C HIS A 159 29.94 12.15 8.81
N GLY A 160 28.99 11.53 8.11
CA GLY A 160 28.46 10.20 8.41
C GLY A 160 29.50 9.09 8.52
N ALA A 161 30.70 9.24 7.94
CA ALA A 161 31.80 8.30 8.09
C ALA A 161 32.33 8.22 9.54
N LEU A 162 32.33 9.33 10.27
CA LEU A 162 32.72 9.36 11.68
C LEU A 162 31.63 8.75 12.57
N LEU A 163 30.37 9.03 12.26
CA LEU A 163 29.23 8.38 12.91
C LEU A 163 29.26 6.86 12.71
N LEU A 164 29.46 6.40 11.47
CA LEU A 164 29.53 4.98 11.13
C LEU A 164 30.62 4.24 11.94
N LYS A 165 31.79 4.83 12.13
CA LYS A 165 32.85 4.23 12.95
C LYS A 165 32.38 3.95 14.38
N ARG A 166 31.63 4.89 14.98
CA ARG A 166 31.09 4.75 16.33
C ARG A 166 29.98 3.71 16.40
N LEU A 167 29.09 3.69 15.41
CA LEU A 167 28.02 2.68 15.31
C LEU A 167 28.59 1.27 15.15
N ALA A 168 29.61 1.09 14.31
CA ALA A 168 30.28 -0.19 14.12
C ALA A 168 31.00 -0.65 15.40
N ALA A 169 31.68 0.25 16.11
CA ALA A 169 32.31 -0.06 17.40
C ALA A 169 31.27 -0.47 18.46
N ALA A 170 30.16 0.27 18.57
CA ALA A 170 29.07 -0.06 19.49
C ALA A 170 28.45 -1.44 19.16
N LYS A 171 28.26 -1.74 17.87
CA LYS A 171 27.78 -3.07 17.45
C LYS A 171 28.75 -4.19 17.85
N GLN A 172 30.05 -3.99 17.69
CA GLN A 172 31.04 -5.02 18.06
C GLN A 172 30.98 -5.34 19.56
N LEU A 173 30.76 -4.35 20.43
CA LEU A 173 30.59 -4.58 21.86
C LEU A 173 29.35 -5.43 22.16
N VAL A 174 28.22 -5.15 21.52
CA VAL A 174 26.97 -5.93 21.68
C VAL A 174 27.10 -7.34 21.09
N ALA A 175 27.89 -7.51 20.03
CA ALA A 175 28.06 -8.78 19.34
C ALA A 175 28.97 -9.78 20.09
N GLN A 176 29.82 -9.33 21.02
CA GLN A 176 30.69 -10.23 21.81
C GLN A 176 29.90 -11.29 22.60
N ASP A 177 28.66 -10.99 22.98
CA ASP A 177 27.77 -11.89 23.71
C ASP A 177 26.79 -12.68 22.81
N ALA A 178 26.82 -12.46 21.49
CA ALA A 178 25.88 -13.06 20.54
C ALA A 178 26.51 -14.22 19.73
N ARG A 179 25.66 -15.16 19.26
CA ARG A 179 26.11 -16.22 18.32
C ARG A 179 26.75 -15.58 17.08
N LYS A 180 28.00 -15.94 16.78
CA LYS A 180 28.74 -15.48 15.61
C LYS A 180 27.92 -15.68 14.33
N GLN A 181 27.57 -14.58 13.67
CA GLN A 181 27.01 -14.59 12.33
C GLN A 181 28.16 -14.65 11.32
N LYS A 182 27.93 -15.31 10.18
CA LYS A 182 28.90 -15.33 9.08
C LYS A 182 29.12 -13.89 8.58
N GLU A 183 30.38 -13.50 8.41
CA GLU A 183 30.73 -12.23 7.76
C GLU A 183 30.25 -12.22 6.30
N LEU A 184 29.76 -11.05 5.87
CA LEU A 184 29.35 -10.84 4.48
C LEU A 184 30.60 -10.70 3.61
N SER A 185 30.64 -11.42 2.50
CA SER A 185 31.65 -11.29 1.47
C SER A 185 31.36 -10.11 0.55
N ALA A 186 32.39 -9.54 -0.09
CA ALA A 186 32.22 -8.41 -1.01
C ALA A 186 31.25 -8.71 -2.19
N ALA A 187 31.16 -9.98 -2.61
CA ALA A 187 30.22 -10.41 -3.66
C ALA A 187 28.75 -10.39 -3.21
N GLU A 188 28.48 -10.41 -1.91
CA GLU A 188 27.12 -10.34 -1.34
C GLU A 188 26.66 -8.89 -1.12
N LEU A 189 27.53 -7.90 -1.35
CA LEU A 189 27.27 -6.49 -1.10
C LEU A 189 26.82 -5.79 -2.40
N PRO A 190 25.56 -5.31 -2.47
CA PRO A 190 25.08 -4.54 -3.61
C PRO A 190 25.74 -3.16 -3.67
N ALA A 191 25.84 -2.61 -4.89
CA ALA A 191 26.24 -1.22 -5.07
C ALA A 191 25.16 -0.26 -4.51
N PRO A 192 25.56 0.95 -4.09
CA PRO A 192 24.61 2.00 -3.74
C PRO A 192 23.63 2.30 -4.90
N PRO A 193 22.33 2.51 -4.61
CA PRO A 193 21.31 2.75 -5.64
C PRO A 193 21.41 4.12 -6.31
N PHE A 194 22.13 5.07 -5.71
CA PHE A 194 22.36 6.42 -6.23
C PHE A 194 23.61 7.04 -5.60
N GLU A 195 24.05 8.18 -6.15
CA GLU A 195 25.21 8.92 -5.67
C GLU A 195 25.02 9.41 -4.22
N SER A 196 26.06 9.29 -3.40
CA SER A 196 26.00 9.71 -2.00
C SER A 196 25.80 11.22 -1.90
N PRO A 197 24.82 11.70 -1.10
CA PRO A 197 24.76 13.11 -0.75
C PRO A 197 26.02 13.56 0.01
N ALA A 198 26.32 14.85 -0.01
CA ALA A 198 27.50 15.38 0.66
C ALA A 198 27.41 15.16 2.18
N GLY A 199 28.52 14.73 2.79
CA GLY A 199 28.56 14.42 4.22
C GLY A 199 27.92 13.08 4.60
N TRP A 200 27.28 12.36 3.68
CA TRP A 200 26.71 11.03 3.94
C TRP A 200 27.75 9.94 3.66
N GLN A 201 27.55 8.76 4.27
CA GLN A 201 28.38 7.59 4.00
C GLN A 201 27.49 6.38 3.70
N TRP A 202 27.72 5.73 2.56
CA TRP A 202 27.12 4.43 2.28
C TRP A 202 27.78 3.31 3.09
N THR A 203 26.96 2.42 3.61
CA THR A 203 27.35 1.17 4.26
C THR A 203 26.29 0.10 3.99
N HIS A 204 26.24 -0.95 4.80
CA HIS A 204 25.19 -1.96 4.77
C HIS A 204 24.48 -2.05 6.11
N LEU A 205 23.23 -2.50 6.11
CA LEU A 205 22.39 -2.57 7.31
C LEU A 205 23.07 -3.33 8.47
N ASP A 206 23.84 -4.37 8.13
CA ASP A 206 24.63 -5.13 9.11
C ASP A 206 25.68 -4.27 9.84
N GLN A 207 26.23 -3.20 9.28
CA GLN A 207 27.23 -2.41 9.99
C GLN A 207 26.63 -1.48 11.05
N VAL A 208 25.31 -1.23 10.98
CA VAL A 208 24.62 -0.22 11.78
C VAL A 208 23.71 -0.85 12.84
N LEU A 209 23.06 -1.97 12.51
CA LEU A 209 22.04 -2.59 13.36
C LEU A 209 22.41 -4.03 13.73
N ALA A 210 22.00 -4.46 14.93
CA ALA A 210 22.04 -5.86 15.34
C ALA A 210 20.78 -6.58 14.84
N ILE A 211 20.94 -7.45 13.84
CA ILE A 211 19.81 -8.14 13.20
C ILE A 211 19.70 -9.58 13.69
N SER A 212 18.49 -10.00 14.08
CA SER A 212 18.20 -11.33 14.59
C SER A 212 16.86 -11.88 14.07
N GLY A 213 16.79 -13.19 13.87
CA GLY A 213 15.54 -13.89 13.58
C GLY A 213 14.73 -14.17 14.83
N GLY A 214 13.44 -14.44 14.65
CA GLY A 214 12.50 -14.73 15.75
C GLY A 214 12.36 -16.20 16.12
N VAL A 215 11.33 -16.46 16.92
CA VAL A 215 10.93 -17.80 17.36
C VAL A 215 10.48 -18.62 16.15
N SER A 216 11.02 -19.85 15.97
CA SER A 216 10.42 -20.79 15.01
C SER A 216 9.35 -21.62 15.70
N LEU A 217 8.18 -21.68 15.07
CA LEU A 217 7.03 -22.43 15.55
C LEU A 217 7.23 -23.94 15.34
N GLY A 218 6.51 -24.76 16.12
CA GLY A 218 6.46 -26.22 15.95
C GLY A 218 7.68 -27.00 16.45
N ARG A 219 8.56 -26.38 17.24
CA ARG A 219 9.70 -27.06 17.88
C ARG A 219 9.21 -27.95 19.03
N LYS A 220 9.90 -29.08 19.26
CA LYS A 220 9.64 -29.93 20.44
C LYS A 220 10.15 -29.22 21.70
N LEU A 221 9.30 -29.08 22.72
CA LEU A 221 9.57 -28.36 23.97
C LEU A 221 9.85 -29.29 25.17
N SER A 222 10.09 -30.58 24.93
CA SER A 222 10.16 -31.62 25.96
C SER A 222 11.19 -31.30 27.06
N GLY A 223 10.74 -31.31 28.32
CA GLY A 223 11.59 -31.22 29.51
C GLY A 223 11.99 -29.81 29.97
N ARG A 224 11.42 -28.74 29.40
CA ARG A 224 11.68 -27.35 29.83
C ARG A 224 10.39 -26.70 30.34
N SER A 225 10.54 -25.78 31.31
CA SER A 225 9.43 -24.92 31.72
C SER A 225 9.10 -23.95 30.58
N THR A 226 7.82 -23.85 30.24
CA THR A 226 7.34 -23.03 29.13
C THR A 226 6.54 -21.84 29.62
N SER A 227 6.49 -20.80 28.80
CA SER A 227 5.66 -19.61 28.97
C SER A 227 4.89 -19.36 27.68
N THR A 228 3.60 -19.03 27.81
CA THR A 228 2.75 -18.62 26.70
C THR A 228 2.75 -17.10 26.61
N VAL A 229 3.25 -16.57 25.50
CA VAL A 229 3.47 -15.12 25.31
C VAL A 229 2.96 -14.66 23.94
N PRO A 230 2.46 -13.42 23.81
CA PRO A 230 2.03 -12.91 22.51
C PRO A 230 3.24 -12.72 21.59
N TYR A 231 3.02 -12.90 20.28
CA TYR A 231 4.07 -12.69 19.28
C TYR A 231 3.55 -12.06 17.99
N LEU A 232 4.44 -11.36 17.30
CA LEU A 232 4.18 -10.74 16.00
C LEU A 232 4.43 -11.70 14.83
N ARG A 233 3.51 -11.66 13.87
CA ARG A 233 3.58 -12.34 12.57
C ARG A 233 3.75 -11.31 11.45
N VAL A 234 4.01 -11.80 10.24
CA VAL A 234 4.03 -10.97 9.02
C VAL A 234 2.76 -10.13 8.86
N ALA A 235 1.59 -10.67 9.23
CA ALA A 235 0.32 -9.95 9.15
C ALA A 235 0.25 -8.71 10.06
N ASN A 236 1.02 -8.68 11.15
CA ASN A 236 1.02 -7.58 12.10
C ASN A 236 1.93 -6.43 11.68
N VAL A 237 2.88 -6.65 10.75
CA VAL A 237 3.86 -5.64 10.34
C VAL A 237 3.44 -5.00 9.01
N GLN A 238 3.07 -3.73 9.06
CA GLN A 238 2.75 -2.91 7.88
C GLN A 238 3.87 -1.87 7.67
N ARG A 239 3.85 -1.14 6.54
CA ARG A 239 4.84 -0.09 6.30
C ARG A 239 4.60 1.08 7.26
N GLY A 240 5.52 1.29 8.19
CA GLY A 240 5.50 2.38 9.17
C GLY A 240 4.45 2.24 10.28
N ARG A 241 3.80 1.08 10.42
CA ARG A 241 2.84 0.84 11.50
C ARG A 241 2.66 -0.64 11.83
N LEU A 242 2.22 -0.92 13.04
CA LEU A 242 1.84 -2.25 13.49
C LEU A 242 0.31 -2.39 13.54
N ASP A 243 -0.19 -3.52 13.04
CA ASP A 243 -1.58 -3.94 13.19
C ASP A 243 -1.67 -5.03 14.27
N LEU A 244 -2.17 -4.63 15.45
CA LEU A 244 -2.29 -5.47 16.63
C LEU A 244 -3.73 -5.92 16.88
N SER A 245 -4.64 -5.74 15.92
CA SER A 245 -6.05 -6.13 16.06
C SER A 245 -6.24 -7.63 16.27
N GLU A 246 -5.37 -8.46 15.67
CA GLU A 246 -5.35 -9.91 15.85
C GLU A 246 -3.96 -10.41 16.28
N MET A 247 -3.81 -10.65 17.59
CA MET A 247 -2.61 -11.21 18.19
C MET A 247 -2.75 -12.72 18.45
N LYS A 248 -1.67 -13.48 18.22
CA LYS A 248 -1.59 -14.89 18.64
C LYS A 248 -0.53 -15.05 19.72
N HIS A 249 -0.63 -16.17 20.42
CA HIS A 249 0.32 -16.56 21.45
C HIS A 249 1.16 -17.74 20.97
N VAL A 250 2.38 -17.81 21.48
CA VAL A 250 3.31 -18.90 21.25
C VAL A 250 3.80 -19.41 22.59
N GLU A 251 3.92 -20.74 22.69
CA GLU A 251 4.57 -21.38 23.82
C GLU A 251 6.07 -21.48 23.54
N VAL A 252 6.89 -20.90 24.42
CA VAL A 252 8.36 -20.92 24.33
C VAL A 252 8.96 -21.33 25.68
N PRO A 253 10.17 -21.92 25.70
CA PRO A 253 10.89 -22.12 26.94
C PRO A 253 11.10 -20.78 27.67
N SER A 254 10.84 -20.74 28.98
CA SER A 254 10.86 -19.49 29.75
C SER A 254 12.22 -18.78 29.71
N ASP A 255 13.31 -19.53 29.57
CA ASP A 255 14.68 -19.02 29.43
C ASP A 255 15.01 -18.46 28.02
N GLU A 256 14.15 -18.69 27.03
CA GLU A 256 14.27 -18.10 25.69
C GLU A 256 13.43 -16.82 25.50
N VAL A 257 12.54 -16.49 26.45
CA VAL A 257 11.67 -15.31 26.34
C VAL A 257 12.49 -14.03 26.16
N GLU A 258 13.50 -13.80 26.99
CA GLU A 258 14.30 -12.57 26.95
C GLU A 258 15.08 -12.42 25.64
N LYS A 259 15.54 -13.54 25.07
CA LYS A 259 16.27 -13.55 23.80
C LYS A 259 15.46 -12.96 22.64
N PHE A 260 14.16 -13.26 22.59
CA PHE A 260 13.27 -12.85 21.51
C PHE A 260 12.37 -11.66 21.89
N ARG A 261 12.53 -11.12 23.11
CA ARG A 261 11.75 -10.00 23.61
C ARG A 261 11.99 -8.75 22.75
N LEU A 262 10.90 -8.11 22.37
CA LEU A 262 10.90 -6.79 21.74
C LEU A 262 11.10 -5.70 22.79
N ALA A 263 11.79 -4.64 22.39
CA ALA A 263 12.04 -3.44 23.18
C ALA A 263 11.79 -2.20 22.32
N ALA A 264 11.39 -1.10 22.94
CA ALA A 264 11.18 0.17 22.23
C ALA A 264 12.37 0.54 21.31
N GLY A 265 12.04 0.91 20.08
CA GLY A 265 12.99 1.23 19.03
C GLY A 265 13.48 0.03 18.22
N ASP A 266 13.00 -1.20 18.50
CA ASP A 266 13.23 -2.34 17.63
C ASP A 266 12.53 -2.14 16.28
N LEU A 267 13.27 -2.34 15.20
CA LEU A 267 12.73 -2.39 13.85
C LEU A 267 12.32 -3.82 13.52
N LEU A 268 11.07 -3.98 13.10
CA LEU A 268 10.48 -5.24 12.69
C LEU A 268 10.39 -5.26 11.17
N ILE A 269 11.11 -6.20 10.53
CA ILE A 269 11.19 -6.31 9.07
C ILE A 269 10.63 -7.65 8.62
N THR A 270 9.65 -7.64 7.72
CA THR A 270 9.06 -8.88 7.19
C THR A 270 10.00 -9.60 6.22
N GLU A 271 10.15 -10.92 6.42
CA GLU A 271 10.92 -11.79 5.54
C GLU A 271 10.28 -11.90 4.14
N GLY A 272 8.95 -12.00 4.09
CA GLY A 272 8.25 -12.25 2.83
C GLY A 272 6.76 -12.49 2.99
N GLY A 273 6.13 -12.82 1.87
CA GLY A 273 4.69 -13.00 1.70
C GLY A 273 4.31 -12.74 0.25
N ASP A 274 3.17 -12.07 0.05
CA ASP A 274 2.86 -11.45 -1.24
C ASP A 274 3.95 -10.43 -1.61
N TRP A 275 4.04 -10.09 -2.90
CA TRP A 275 5.04 -9.17 -3.44
C TRP A 275 5.20 -7.86 -2.67
N ASP A 276 4.09 -7.22 -2.26
CA ASP A 276 4.14 -5.96 -1.50
C ASP A 276 4.52 -6.13 -0.01
N LYS A 277 4.56 -7.38 0.48
CA LYS A 277 4.86 -7.72 1.89
C LYS A 277 6.34 -7.86 2.17
N VAL A 278 7.20 -7.97 1.17
CA VAL A 278 8.65 -8.12 1.39
C VAL A 278 9.25 -6.82 1.92
N GLY A 279 10.05 -6.91 2.99
CA GLY A 279 10.80 -5.78 3.54
C GLY A 279 9.96 -4.67 4.17
N ARG A 280 8.68 -4.93 4.50
CA ARG A 280 7.87 -3.99 5.26
C ARG A 280 8.51 -3.80 6.63
N THR A 281 8.68 -2.55 7.02
CA THR A 281 9.35 -2.20 8.27
C THR A 281 8.43 -1.36 9.13
N ALA A 282 8.36 -1.68 10.42
CA ALA A 282 7.72 -0.86 11.44
C ALA A 282 8.55 -0.83 12.72
N ILE A 283 8.50 0.27 13.46
CA ILE A 283 9.10 0.39 14.79
C ILE A 283 8.16 -0.17 15.85
N TRP A 284 8.72 -0.93 16.79
CA TRP A 284 8.07 -1.30 18.04
C TRP A 284 8.24 -0.17 19.07
N ALA A 285 7.13 0.34 19.61
CA ALA A 285 7.07 1.44 20.56
C ALA A 285 6.53 0.99 21.93
N ASP A 286 6.84 -0.24 22.35
CA ASP A 286 6.34 -0.86 23.60
C ASP A 286 4.80 -0.92 23.68
N GLU A 287 4.17 -1.26 22.57
CA GLU A 287 2.72 -1.42 22.45
C GLU A 287 2.16 -2.47 23.42
N LEU A 288 3.00 -3.44 23.82
CA LEU A 288 2.70 -4.44 24.84
C LEU A 288 3.88 -4.59 25.83
N PRO A 289 3.63 -4.90 27.12
CA PRO A 289 4.70 -5.09 28.11
C PRO A 289 5.69 -6.22 27.76
N LEU A 290 5.19 -7.26 27.10
CA LEU A 290 5.96 -8.40 26.63
C LEU A 290 5.39 -8.85 25.28
N CYS A 291 6.23 -8.87 24.26
CA CYS A 291 5.91 -9.43 22.96
C CYS A 291 7.15 -10.03 22.32
N LEU A 292 7.00 -11.17 21.64
CA LEU A 292 8.04 -11.78 20.84
C LEU A 292 7.78 -11.57 19.34
N HIS A 293 8.67 -12.06 18.49
CA HIS A 293 8.49 -12.05 17.04
C HIS A 293 8.74 -13.43 16.43
N GLN A 294 8.03 -13.73 15.35
CA GLN A 294 8.20 -14.98 14.59
C GLN A 294 9.48 -14.97 13.75
N ASN A 295 9.98 -16.15 13.37
CA ASN A 295 11.11 -16.30 12.44
C ASN A 295 10.94 -15.59 11.08
N HIS A 296 9.71 -15.32 10.63
CA HIS A 296 9.39 -14.59 9.39
C HIS A 296 9.30 -13.06 9.59
N VAL A 297 9.62 -12.58 10.79
CA VAL A 297 9.78 -11.17 11.11
C VAL A 297 11.17 -11.01 11.74
N PHE A 298 12.09 -10.40 11.00
CA PHE A 298 13.40 -10.04 11.53
C PHE A 298 13.27 -8.87 12.50
N ARG A 299 14.10 -8.88 13.55
CA ARG A 299 14.29 -7.75 14.45
C ARG A 299 15.65 -7.14 14.15
N ALA A 300 15.70 -5.84 13.90
CA ALA A 300 16.92 -5.05 13.84
C ALA A 300 16.93 -4.04 14.99
N ARG A 301 17.93 -4.13 15.87
CA ARG A 301 18.05 -3.29 17.07
C ARG A 301 19.22 -2.33 16.92
N ARG A 302 19.03 -1.06 17.32
CA ARG A 302 20.11 -0.07 17.41
C ARG A 302 21.13 -0.48 18.49
N CYS A 303 22.41 -0.30 18.19
CA CYS A 303 23.49 -0.60 19.13
C CYS A 303 23.99 0.64 19.89
N SER A 304 23.49 1.83 19.55
CA SER A 304 23.86 3.11 20.14
C SER A 304 22.66 4.07 20.16
N ASP A 305 22.65 5.02 21.09
CA ASP A 305 21.74 6.19 21.11
C ASP A 305 22.07 7.22 20.03
N GLU A 306 23.24 7.10 19.42
CA GLU A 306 23.68 7.98 18.32
C GLU A 306 23.08 7.59 16.95
N PHE A 307 21.96 6.87 16.95
CA PHE A 307 21.28 6.44 15.74
C PHE A 307 19.78 6.54 15.93
N ASP A 308 19.09 7.19 14.98
CA ASP A 308 17.64 7.31 14.98
C ASP A 308 16.99 6.11 14.25
N PRO A 309 16.23 5.24 14.95
CA PRO A 309 15.49 4.15 14.30
C PRO A 309 14.48 4.63 13.27
N ALA A 310 13.91 5.83 13.43
CA ALA A 310 12.95 6.40 12.49
C ALA A 310 13.60 6.68 11.13
N TRP A 311 14.90 7.01 11.10
CA TRP A 311 15.65 7.10 9.86
C TRP A 311 15.76 5.74 9.16
N ALA A 312 16.05 4.67 9.90
CA ALA A 312 16.09 3.32 9.33
C ALA A 312 14.71 2.86 8.81
N GLU A 313 13.64 3.08 9.57
CA GLU A 313 12.27 2.77 9.13
C GLU A 313 11.91 3.53 7.84
N LEU A 314 12.23 4.83 7.79
CA LEU A 314 12.00 5.68 6.62
C LEU A 314 12.75 5.14 5.39
N TYR A 315 14.05 4.83 5.54
CA TYR A 315 14.86 4.32 4.44
C TYR A 315 14.40 2.93 3.98
N LEU A 316 14.14 2.00 4.90
CA LEU A 316 13.74 0.62 4.57
C LEU A 316 12.36 0.55 3.91
N ASN A 317 11.49 1.54 4.15
CA ASN A 317 10.20 1.67 3.46
C ASN A 317 10.27 2.54 2.18
N SER A 318 11.42 3.13 1.86
CA SER A 318 11.59 3.95 0.66
C SER A 318 11.57 3.10 -0.63
N PRO A 319 11.30 3.71 -1.80
CA PRO A 319 11.37 3.02 -3.09
C PRO A 319 12.71 2.31 -3.32
N ALA A 320 13.84 2.95 -2.98
CA ALA A 320 15.17 2.38 -3.17
C ALA A 320 15.36 1.04 -2.44
N ALA A 321 14.95 0.96 -1.16
CA ALA A 321 15.04 -0.28 -0.39
C ALA A 321 14.03 -1.33 -0.88
N ARG A 322 12.82 -0.89 -1.26
CA ARG A 322 11.78 -1.77 -1.82
C ARG A 322 12.24 -2.44 -3.11
N ASP A 323 12.85 -1.68 -4.02
CA ASP A 323 13.37 -2.19 -5.29
C ASP A 323 14.50 -3.19 -5.05
N TYR A 324 15.37 -2.92 -4.09
CA TYR A 324 16.41 -3.87 -3.66
C TYR A 324 15.80 -5.19 -3.15
N PHE A 325 14.83 -5.12 -2.24
CA PHE A 325 14.21 -6.34 -1.69
C PHE A 325 13.41 -7.09 -2.74
N ALA A 326 12.69 -6.39 -3.62
CA ALA A 326 11.97 -7.01 -4.73
C ALA A 326 12.91 -7.71 -5.73
N GLY A 327 14.03 -7.06 -6.07
CA GLY A 327 15.03 -7.62 -7.00
C GLY A 327 15.87 -8.76 -6.41
N SER A 328 16.06 -8.77 -5.09
CA SER A 328 16.84 -9.82 -4.41
C SER A 328 15.99 -10.99 -3.92
N ALA A 329 14.67 -10.84 -3.78
CA ALA A 329 13.81 -11.89 -3.26
C ALA A 329 13.86 -13.17 -4.11
N LYS A 330 13.90 -14.33 -3.44
CA LYS A 330 13.69 -15.62 -4.11
C LYS A 330 12.20 -15.80 -4.39
N GLN A 331 11.88 -16.10 -5.65
CA GLN A 331 10.51 -16.16 -6.14
C GLN A 331 10.04 -17.61 -6.29
N THR A 332 8.82 -17.85 -5.82
CA THR A 332 7.99 -19.01 -6.20
C THR A 332 6.66 -18.48 -6.74
N THR A 333 5.82 -19.34 -7.32
CA THR A 333 4.60 -18.96 -8.07
C THR A 333 3.72 -17.90 -7.39
N ASN A 334 3.65 -17.88 -6.05
CA ASN A 334 2.81 -16.92 -5.30
C ASN A 334 3.51 -16.26 -4.08
N LEU A 335 4.81 -16.48 -3.87
CA LEU A 335 5.51 -15.98 -2.69
C LEU A 335 6.90 -15.45 -3.04
N ALA A 336 7.21 -14.28 -2.48
CA ALA A 336 8.53 -13.68 -2.50
C ALA A 336 9.07 -13.60 -1.07
N SER A 337 10.34 -13.95 -0.88
CA SER A 337 11.00 -13.88 0.43
C SER A 337 12.46 -13.47 0.30
N ILE A 338 12.95 -12.71 1.28
CA ILE A 338 14.35 -12.39 1.49
C ILE A 338 14.89 -13.18 2.66
N ASN A 339 16.17 -13.53 2.66
CA ASN A 339 16.81 -14.18 3.81
C ASN A 339 17.62 -13.18 4.65
N MET A 340 18.15 -13.65 5.78
CA MET A 340 18.98 -12.85 6.68
C MET A 340 20.20 -12.21 5.98
N THR A 341 20.86 -12.93 5.07
CA THR A 341 22.00 -12.38 4.32
C THR A 341 21.55 -11.22 3.44
N GLN A 342 20.44 -11.37 2.71
CA GLN A 342 19.91 -10.31 1.85
C GLN A 342 19.48 -9.08 2.66
N LEU A 343 18.85 -9.26 3.82
CA LEU A 343 18.53 -8.15 4.71
C LEU A 343 19.79 -7.43 5.20
N ARG A 344 20.79 -8.19 5.68
CA ARG A 344 22.06 -7.67 6.19
C ARG A 344 22.88 -6.93 5.12
N SER A 345 22.82 -7.40 3.88
CA SER A 345 23.51 -6.82 2.73
C SER A 345 22.87 -5.55 2.18
N CYS A 346 21.63 -5.22 2.54
CA CYS A 346 20.94 -4.03 2.05
C CYS A 346 21.83 -2.78 2.21
N ALA A 347 22.13 -2.10 1.10
CA ALA A 347 22.88 -0.85 1.12
C ALA A 347 22.11 0.17 1.95
N PHE A 348 22.80 0.84 2.87
CA PHE A 348 22.21 1.72 3.87
C PHE A 348 22.97 3.05 3.93
N PRO A 349 22.30 4.20 3.74
CA PRO A 349 22.93 5.50 3.85
C PRO A 349 23.00 5.94 5.32
N VAL A 350 24.15 6.46 5.73
CA VAL A 350 24.38 7.04 7.05
C VAL A 350 24.59 8.55 6.90
N PRO A 351 23.51 9.35 6.98
CA PRO A 351 23.62 10.79 7.17
C PRO A 351 24.17 11.14 8.56
N PRO A 352 24.66 12.37 8.74
CA PRO A 352 24.91 12.94 10.08
C PRO A 352 23.70 12.78 11.00
N LEU A 353 23.91 12.51 12.29
CA LEU A 353 22.80 12.30 13.25
C LEU A 353 21.86 13.52 13.35
N ALA A 354 22.42 14.73 13.35
CA ALA A 354 21.63 15.96 13.35
C ALA A 354 20.76 16.07 12.09
N GLU A 355 21.26 15.59 10.94
CA GLU A 355 20.51 15.57 9.69
C GLU A 355 19.43 14.48 9.69
N GLN A 356 19.69 13.29 10.27
CA GLN A 356 18.68 12.25 10.48
C GLN A 356 17.43 12.82 11.16
N HIS A 357 17.62 13.48 12.31
CA HIS A 357 16.50 14.09 13.05
C HIS A 357 15.76 15.16 12.23
N ARG A 358 16.50 16.00 11.50
CA ARG A 358 15.89 17.03 10.63
C ARG A 358 15.07 16.41 9.49
N ILE A 359 15.59 15.36 8.86
CA ILE A 359 14.89 14.63 7.80
C ILE A 359 13.64 13.98 8.33
N VAL A 360 13.75 13.20 9.42
CA VAL A 360 12.61 12.49 10.02
C VAL A 360 11.52 13.49 10.41
N ALA A 361 11.88 14.55 11.14
CA ALA A 361 10.92 15.59 11.52
C ALA A 361 10.21 16.21 10.30
N LYS A 362 10.95 16.50 9.24
CA LYS A 362 10.38 17.12 8.04
C LYS A 362 9.48 16.16 7.27
N VAL A 363 9.87 14.89 7.14
CA VAL A 363 9.03 13.86 6.51
C VAL A 363 7.75 13.67 7.31
N THR A 364 7.82 13.54 8.63
CA THR A 364 6.64 13.40 9.49
C THR A 364 5.68 14.57 9.32
N GLU A 365 6.18 15.80 9.30
CA GLU A 365 5.39 17.01 9.04
C GLU A 365 4.67 16.93 7.67
N LEU A 366 5.42 16.63 6.60
CA LEU A 366 4.88 16.62 5.24
C LEU A 366 3.89 15.47 4.99
N LEU A 367 4.15 14.28 5.55
CA LEU A 367 3.23 13.15 5.44
C LEU A 367 1.92 13.42 6.20
N ALA A 368 1.99 14.08 7.37
CA ALA A 368 0.78 14.51 8.08
C ALA A 368 -0.05 15.52 7.26
N LEU A 369 0.59 16.44 6.55
CA LEU A 369 -0.11 17.34 5.62
C LEU A 369 -0.73 16.58 4.45
N CYS A 370 -0.05 15.58 3.91
CA CYS A 370 -0.60 14.71 2.86
C CYS A 370 -1.85 13.95 3.35
N ASP A 371 -1.84 13.44 4.59
CA ASP A 371 -2.99 12.76 5.18
C ASP A 371 -4.18 13.71 5.38
N GLN A 372 -3.93 14.94 5.83
CA GLN A 372 -4.96 15.97 5.92
C GLN A 372 -5.55 16.31 4.54
N LEU A 373 -4.71 16.43 3.51
CA LEU A 373 -5.15 16.69 2.14
C LEU A 373 -6.03 15.55 1.62
N LYS A 374 -5.62 14.30 1.83
CA LYS A 374 -6.39 13.11 1.45
C LYS A 374 -7.76 13.09 2.13
N ALA A 375 -7.82 13.40 3.43
CA ALA A 375 -9.08 13.49 4.17
C ALA A 375 -10.01 14.57 3.59
N ARG A 376 -9.47 15.73 3.21
CA ARG A 376 -10.25 16.82 2.57
C ARG A 376 -10.79 16.43 1.19
N ILE A 377 -9.99 15.75 0.37
CA ILE A 377 -10.42 15.22 -0.94
C ILE A 377 -11.60 14.24 -0.76
N ALA A 378 -11.49 13.31 0.19
CA ALA A 378 -12.54 12.35 0.47
C ALA A 378 -13.84 13.03 0.95
N ALA A 379 -13.74 14.01 1.84
CA ALA A 379 -14.89 14.78 2.33
C ALA A 379 -15.59 15.56 1.21
N ALA A 380 -14.82 16.24 0.35
CA ALA A 380 -15.36 16.97 -0.80
C ALA A 380 -16.10 16.04 -1.78
N ARG A 381 -15.53 14.87 -2.08
CA ARG A 381 -16.18 13.85 -2.92
C ARG A 381 -17.50 13.36 -2.33
N ALA A 382 -17.55 13.10 -1.03
CA ALA A 382 -18.78 12.68 -0.37
C ALA A 382 -19.87 13.76 -0.44
N GLN A 383 -19.51 15.04 -0.23
CA GLN A 383 -20.45 16.16 -0.35
C GLN A 383 -20.97 16.32 -1.78
N HIS A 384 -20.10 16.21 -2.79
CA HIS A 384 -20.51 16.29 -4.19
C HIS A 384 -21.48 15.16 -4.56
N ALA A 385 -21.25 13.94 -4.09
CA ALA A 385 -22.13 12.80 -4.32
C ALA A 385 -23.53 13.02 -3.68
N GLN A 386 -23.58 13.54 -2.46
CA GLN A 386 -24.83 13.87 -1.78
C GLN A 386 -25.63 14.95 -2.52
N LEU A 387 -24.97 16.02 -2.98
CA LEU A 387 -25.62 17.09 -3.75
C LEU A 387 -26.14 16.58 -5.10
N ALA A 388 -25.35 15.76 -5.81
CA ALA A 388 -25.77 15.15 -7.07
C ALA A 388 -27.01 14.26 -6.88
N GLN A 389 -27.03 13.45 -5.81
CA GLN A 389 -28.18 12.62 -5.49
C GLN A 389 -29.42 13.48 -5.18
N ALA A 390 -29.29 14.51 -4.35
CA ALA A 390 -30.41 15.40 -4.02
C ALA A 390 -30.99 16.11 -5.26
N LEU A 391 -30.13 16.53 -6.20
CA LEU A 391 -30.56 17.14 -7.46
C LEU A 391 -31.32 16.15 -8.35
N VAL A 392 -30.85 14.91 -8.45
CA VAL A 392 -31.54 13.85 -9.22
C VAL A 392 -32.88 13.51 -8.59
N GLU A 393 -32.95 13.37 -7.26
CA GLU A 393 -34.20 13.13 -6.54
C GLU A 393 -35.22 14.26 -6.75
N GLN A 394 -34.78 15.52 -6.72
CA GLN A 394 -35.65 16.66 -7.01
C GLN A 394 -36.12 16.69 -8.47
N ALA A 395 -35.27 16.34 -9.42
CA ALA A 395 -35.63 16.30 -10.84
C ALA A 395 -36.59 15.15 -11.21
N LEU A 396 -36.57 14.06 -10.42
CA LEU A 396 -37.44 12.89 -10.61
C LEU A 396 -38.70 12.91 -9.72
N ALA A 397 -38.85 13.90 -8.84
CA ALA A 397 -40.05 14.06 -8.04
C ALA A 397 -41.23 14.44 -8.95
N PRO A 398 -42.38 13.73 -8.88
CA PRO A 398 -43.54 14.07 -9.69
C PRO A 398 -44.06 15.47 -9.31
N HIS A 399 -44.29 16.31 -10.33
CA HIS A 399 -44.98 17.58 -10.19
C HIS A 399 -46.47 17.41 -9.95
#